data_AF-A0A7R7B6S4-F1
#
_entry.id   AF-A0A7R7B6S4-F1
#
_cell.length_a   1.000
_cell.length_b   1.000
_cell.length_c   1.000
_cell.angle_alpha   90.00
_cell.angle_beta   90.00
_cell.angle_gamma   90.00
#
_symmetry.space_group_name_H-M   'P 1'
#
loop_
_entity.id
_entity.type
_entity.pdbx_description
1 polymer ?
#
loop_
_entity_poly.entity_id
_entity_poly.type
_entity_poly.pdbx_seq_one_letter_code
_entity_poly.pdbx_strand_id
1 'polypeptide(L)'
;MTTITRRAALGAIASVPATAGATAAFASSSLSQPDPHERFQAAVDELKAAAEALDPNIYRWIFNTNGDKQCGLLIAAFRTTTKYEGDGWYATIDGEDHDRIFVERAPERDLNGERWFRLTSYIDGRKCRGFTPESSFTVHYGPRIFEAQS
;
A
#
# COMPACT_ATOMS: atom_id res chain seq x y z
N MET A 1 35.54 -0.94 -14.64
CA MET A 1 34.32 -0.88 -13.79
C MET A 1 33.99 -2.33 -13.44
N THR A 2 34.36 -2.77 -12.25
CA THR A 2 34.20 -4.16 -11.79
C THR A 2 33.85 -4.12 -10.31
N THR A 3 32.61 -4.49 -10.03
CA THR A 3 31.95 -4.49 -8.72
C THR A 3 32.52 -5.63 -7.87
N ILE A 4 33.10 -5.32 -6.71
CA ILE A 4 33.51 -6.34 -5.73
C ILE A 4 32.43 -6.46 -4.66
N THR A 5 31.83 -7.65 -4.62
CA THR A 5 30.70 -8.09 -3.82
C THR A 5 30.99 -8.11 -2.31
N ARG A 6 30.08 -7.52 -1.52
CA ARG A 6 29.99 -7.66 -0.05
C ARG A 6 29.72 -9.13 0.34
N ARG A 7 30.76 -9.96 0.47
CA ARG A 7 30.65 -11.26 1.17
C ARG A 7 31.95 -11.89 1.67
N ALA A 8 33.10 -11.21 1.62
CA ALA A 8 34.40 -11.82 1.94
C ALA A 8 35.01 -11.43 3.31
N ALA A 9 34.25 -10.89 4.26
CA ALA A 9 34.81 -10.35 5.51
C ALA A 9 34.60 -11.21 6.77
N LEU A 10 34.19 -12.48 6.65
CA LEU A 10 34.01 -13.37 7.80
C LEU A 10 34.51 -14.77 7.45
N GLY A 11 35.70 -15.13 7.92
CA GLY A 11 36.14 -16.52 7.98
C GLY A 11 37.60 -16.79 7.64
N ALA A 12 38.52 -16.35 8.49
CA ALA A 12 39.92 -16.82 8.61
C ALA A 12 40.58 -15.85 9.63
N ILE A 13 41.19 -16.23 10.75
CA ILE A 13 41.95 -17.44 11.10
C ILE A 13 41.85 -17.59 12.62
N ALA A 14 41.32 -18.72 13.07
CA ALA A 14 41.62 -19.25 14.40
C ALA A 14 43.03 -19.85 14.36
N SER A 15 43.93 -19.37 15.21
CA SER A 15 45.04 -20.09 15.88
C SER A 15 46.27 -19.20 16.14
N VAL A 16 46.97 -19.52 17.23
CA VAL A 16 48.23 -19.01 17.81
C VAL A 16 48.16 -17.71 18.67
N PRO A 17 49.03 -17.54 19.70
CA PRO A 17 48.70 -17.72 21.11
C PRO A 17 48.74 -16.41 21.93
N ALA A 18 48.26 -16.50 23.17
CA ALA A 18 48.28 -15.42 24.15
C ALA A 18 49.70 -14.92 24.47
N THR A 19 50.04 -13.70 24.04
CA THR A 19 51.08 -12.88 24.69
C THR A 19 50.74 -11.41 24.58
N ALA A 20 50.81 -10.75 25.74
CA ALA A 20 51.12 -9.34 25.94
C ALA A 20 50.10 -8.32 25.41
N GLY A 21 49.30 -7.81 26.34
CA GLY A 21 49.08 -6.38 26.55
C GLY A 21 49.06 -5.50 25.30
N ALA A 22 47.93 -5.48 24.61
CA ALA A 22 47.47 -4.30 23.91
C ALA A 22 46.06 -4.06 24.42
N THR A 23 45.89 -3.02 25.22
CA THR A 23 44.60 -2.38 25.46
C THR A 23 43.94 -2.17 24.12
N ALA A 24 42.99 -3.04 23.76
CA ALA A 24 41.99 -2.71 22.77
C ALA A 24 41.23 -1.54 23.40
N ALA A 25 41.69 -0.33 23.10
CA ALA A 25 40.82 0.82 23.09
C ALA A 25 39.65 0.38 22.20
N PHE A 26 38.55 -0.01 22.84
CA PHE A 26 37.27 0.03 22.18
C PHE A 26 37.19 1.47 21.71
N ALA A 27 37.48 1.67 20.43
CA ALA A 27 36.90 2.77 19.70
C ALA A 27 35.41 2.52 19.83
N SER A 28 34.85 3.03 20.92
CA SER A 28 33.48 3.48 20.97
C SER A 28 33.44 4.58 19.95
N SER A 29 33.37 4.19 18.68
CA SER A 29 32.74 5.00 17.66
C SER A 29 31.42 5.32 18.31
N SER A 30 31.28 6.53 18.87
CA SER A 30 29.97 7.11 19.06
C SER A 30 29.45 7.26 17.64
N LEU A 31 28.96 6.16 17.07
CA LEU A 31 28.01 6.16 15.99
C LEU A 31 26.93 7.05 16.56
N SER A 32 26.98 8.34 16.18
CA SER A 32 25.99 9.32 16.56
C SER A 32 24.67 8.64 16.31
N GLN A 33 23.93 8.34 17.39
CA GLN A 33 22.70 7.61 17.21
C GLN A 33 21.87 8.43 16.23
N PRO A 34 21.30 7.80 15.17
CA PRO A 34 20.53 8.52 14.19
C PRO A 34 19.46 9.33 14.91
N ASP A 35 19.25 10.55 14.43
CA ASP A 35 18.34 11.49 15.04
C ASP A 35 16.95 10.83 15.22
N PRO A 36 16.18 11.12 16.29
CA PRO A 36 14.84 10.56 16.47
C PRO A 36 13.95 10.66 15.23
N HIS A 37 14.05 11.76 14.47
CA HIS A 37 13.32 11.92 13.21
C HIS A 37 13.80 10.95 12.13
N GLU A 38 15.12 10.76 11.98
CA GLU A 38 15.69 9.79 11.03
C GLU A 38 15.26 8.36 11.35
N ARG A 39 15.24 7.99 12.64
CA ARG A 39 14.77 6.67 13.09
C ARG A 39 13.30 6.47 12.78
N PHE A 40 12.48 7.51 13.00
CA PHE A 40 11.06 7.46 12.69
C PHE A 40 10.82 7.29 11.18
N GLN A 41 11.50 8.07 10.35
CA GLN A 41 11.36 7.96 8.90
C GLN A 41 11.81 6.59 8.39
N ALA A 42 12.93 6.07 8.89
CA ALA A 42 13.40 4.73 8.52
C ALA A 42 12.39 3.64 8.88
N ALA A 43 11.75 3.73 10.07
CA ALA A 43 10.72 2.79 10.47
C ALA A 43 9.44 2.91 9.62
N VAL A 44 9.05 4.12 9.22
CA VAL A 44 7.93 4.35 8.30
C VAL A 44 8.23 3.76 6.93
N ASP A 45 9.45 3.94 6.42
CA ASP A 45 9.84 3.42 5.11
C ASP A 45 9.89 1.89 5.12
N GLU A 46 10.39 1.28 6.19
CA GLU A 46 10.35 -0.18 6.40
C GLU A 46 8.90 -0.70 6.44
N LEU A 47 8.02 -0.03 7.20
CA LEU A 47 6.60 -0.38 7.28
C LEU A 47 5.93 -0.32 5.90
N LYS A 48 6.16 0.76 5.14
CA LYS A 48 5.60 0.91 3.80
C LYS A 48 6.08 -0.19 2.87
N ALA A 49 7.39 -0.43 2.85
CA ALA A 49 7.98 -1.46 2.01
C ALA A 49 7.41 -2.85 2.33
N ALA A 50 7.25 -3.18 3.61
CA ALA A 50 6.66 -4.44 4.03
C ALA A 50 5.17 -4.55 3.62
N ALA A 51 4.39 -3.47 3.80
CA ALA A 51 2.98 -3.46 3.46
C ALA A 51 2.74 -3.52 1.94
N GLU A 52 3.52 -2.80 1.14
CA GLU A 52 3.45 -2.82 -0.32
C GLU A 52 3.94 -4.14 -0.91
N ALA A 53 4.87 -4.83 -0.24
CA ALA A 53 5.23 -6.20 -0.60
C ALA A 53 4.09 -7.21 -0.34
N LEU A 54 3.23 -6.95 0.65
CA LEU A 54 2.06 -7.79 0.96
C LEU A 54 0.86 -7.47 0.06
N ASP A 55 0.58 -6.19 -0.16
CA ASP A 55 -0.52 -5.73 -1.00
C ASP A 55 -0.02 -4.67 -2.01
N PRO A 56 0.30 -5.09 -3.25
CA PRO A 56 0.77 -4.17 -4.28
C PRO A 56 -0.32 -3.19 -4.77
N ASN A 57 -1.56 -3.30 -4.26
CA ASN A 57 -2.67 -2.42 -4.63
C ASN A 57 -2.77 -1.18 -3.73
N ILE A 58 -1.92 -1.04 -2.70
CA ILE A 58 -1.84 0.17 -1.89
C ILE A 58 -1.43 1.35 -2.78
N TYR A 59 -2.26 2.39 -2.82
CA TYR A 59 -2.04 3.57 -3.69
C TYR A 59 -1.82 4.86 -2.90
N ARG A 60 -2.19 4.89 -1.61
CA ARG A 60 -2.09 6.09 -0.79
C ARG A 60 -1.85 5.76 0.67
N TRP A 61 -1.04 6.59 1.30
CA TRP A 61 -0.82 6.57 2.74
C TRP A 61 -1.29 7.88 3.38
N ILE A 62 -1.83 7.80 4.59
CA ILE A 62 -2.12 8.95 5.45
C ILE A 62 -1.38 8.76 6.76
N PHE A 63 -0.62 9.80 7.15
CA PHE A 63 0.07 9.91 8.42
C PHE A 63 -0.51 11.10 9.18
N ASN A 64 -1.01 10.86 10.39
CA ASN A 64 -1.52 11.92 11.23
C ASN A 64 -1.01 11.72 12.66
N THR A 65 -0.43 12.78 13.22
CA THR A 65 -0.08 12.85 14.64
C THR A 65 -1.05 13.80 15.29
N ASN A 66 -1.81 13.31 16.27
CA ASN A 66 -2.75 14.14 17.00
C ASN A 66 -2.38 14.09 18.48
N GLY A 67 -1.83 15.20 18.98
CA GLY A 67 -1.43 15.32 20.38
C GLY A 67 -2.61 15.29 21.36
N ASP A 68 -3.82 15.58 20.89
CA ASP A 68 -5.03 15.72 21.72
C ASP A 68 -5.92 14.47 21.68
N LYS A 69 -5.56 13.44 20.90
CA LYS A 69 -6.30 12.16 20.83
C LYS A 69 -5.56 11.04 21.55
N GLN A 70 -6.31 10.02 21.97
CA GLN A 70 -5.78 8.80 22.62
C GLN A 70 -4.80 7.99 21.75
N CYS A 71 -4.70 8.27 20.45
CA CYS A 71 -3.69 7.71 19.54
C CYS A 71 -2.70 8.80 19.13
N GLY A 72 -1.48 8.75 19.66
CA GLY A 72 -0.42 9.71 19.33
C GLY A 72 0.07 9.64 17.87
N LEU A 73 -0.23 8.55 17.16
CA LEU A 73 0.10 8.35 15.74
C LEU A 73 -0.98 7.49 15.05
N LEU A 74 -1.46 7.96 13.90
CA LEU A 74 -2.32 7.22 12.98
C LEU A 74 -1.57 7.03 11.65
N ILE A 75 -1.48 5.78 11.22
CA ILE A 75 -0.99 5.40 9.90
C ILE A 75 -2.11 4.62 9.21
N ALA A 76 -2.56 5.12 8.06
CA ALA A 76 -3.58 4.44 7.25
C ALA A 76 -3.05 4.22 5.82
N ALA A 77 -3.29 3.02 5.30
CA ALA A 77 -3.02 2.66 3.91
C ALA A 77 -4.34 2.44 3.17
N PHE A 78 -4.47 3.03 1.98
CA PHE A 78 -5.63 2.89 1.11
C PHE A 78 -5.21 2.05 -0.09
N ARG A 79 -6.03 1.03 -0.39
CA ARG A 79 -5.81 0.10 -1.49
C ARG A 79 -6.86 0.29 -2.57
N THR A 80 -6.46 0.05 -3.81
CA THR A 80 -7.43 -0.19 -4.88
C THR A 80 -8.08 -1.55 -4.63
N THR A 81 -9.39 -1.59 -4.81
CA THR A 81 -10.23 -2.74 -4.48
C THR A 81 -10.80 -3.40 -5.72
N THR A 82 -10.69 -2.73 -6.88
CA THR A 82 -11.31 -3.18 -8.12
C THR A 82 -10.47 -2.88 -9.35
N LYS A 83 -10.61 -3.75 -10.35
CA LYS A 83 -10.21 -3.54 -11.73
C LYS A 83 -11.42 -3.76 -12.62
N TYR A 84 -11.53 -2.99 -13.69
CA TYR A 84 -12.61 -3.19 -14.65
C TYR A 84 -12.30 -4.41 -15.53
N GLU A 85 -13.16 -5.42 -15.44
CA GLU A 85 -13.06 -6.72 -16.12
C GLU A 85 -14.16 -6.92 -17.17
N GLY A 86 -14.84 -5.83 -17.58
CA GLY A 86 -15.96 -5.84 -18.50
C GLY A 86 -17.29 -5.44 -17.85
N ASP A 87 -18.30 -5.20 -18.67
CA ASP A 87 -19.62 -4.78 -18.19
C ASP A 87 -20.28 -5.87 -17.35
N GLY A 88 -20.92 -5.48 -16.25
CA GLY A 88 -21.53 -6.46 -15.34
C GLY A 88 -21.73 -5.94 -13.93
N TRP A 89 -22.09 -6.86 -13.04
CA TRP A 89 -22.24 -6.58 -11.62
C TRP A 89 -20.88 -6.56 -10.92
N TYR A 90 -20.66 -5.55 -10.08
CA TYR A 90 -19.50 -5.40 -9.21
C TYR A 90 -19.97 -5.19 -7.79
N ALA A 91 -19.21 -5.65 -6.81
CA ALA A 91 -19.52 -5.42 -5.40
C ALA A 91 -19.42 -3.94 -5.02
N THR A 92 -20.16 -3.52 -3.99
CA THR A 92 -20.03 -2.20 -3.36
C THR A 92 -19.28 -2.35 -2.02
N ILE A 93 -18.47 -1.36 -1.63
CA ILE A 93 -17.66 -1.46 -0.40
C ILE A 93 -18.42 -0.91 0.84
N ASP A 94 -19.44 -0.07 0.61
CA ASP A 94 -19.94 0.89 1.62
C ASP A 94 -21.43 0.76 2.02
N GLY A 95 -22.16 -0.36 1.86
CA GLY A 95 -23.58 -0.33 2.30
C GLY A 95 -24.42 -1.59 2.37
N GLU A 96 -25.28 -1.60 3.40
CA GLU A 96 -26.23 -2.61 3.89
C GLU A 96 -27.51 -2.79 3.06
N ASP A 97 -27.60 -2.22 1.87
CA ASP A 97 -28.62 -2.60 0.90
C ASP A 97 -28.08 -2.27 -0.49
N HIS A 98 -28.09 -3.26 -1.39
CA HIS A 98 -27.42 -3.26 -2.70
C HIS A 98 -25.93 -3.61 -2.64
N ASP A 99 -25.66 -4.88 -2.29
CA ASP A 99 -24.36 -5.58 -2.37
C ASP A 99 -23.69 -5.56 -3.78
N ARG A 100 -24.31 -4.89 -4.75
CA ARG A 100 -23.81 -4.81 -6.12
C ARG A 100 -24.29 -3.59 -6.88
N ILE A 101 -23.47 -3.17 -7.83
CA ILE A 101 -23.77 -2.14 -8.81
C ILE A 101 -23.48 -2.66 -10.21
N PHE A 102 -24.32 -2.32 -11.19
CA PHE A 102 -24.07 -2.69 -12.58
C PHE A 102 -23.22 -1.60 -13.22
N VAL A 103 -22.08 -2.00 -13.78
CA VAL A 103 -21.06 -1.13 -14.35
C VAL A 103 -21.03 -1.35 -15.86
N GLU A 104 -21.12 -0.27 -16.62
CA GLU A 104 -21.02 -0.26 -18.07
C GLU A 104 -19.94 0.72 -18.53
N ARG A 105 -19.19 0.41 -19.58
CA ARG A 105 -18.32 1.40 -20.22
C ARG A 105 -19.13 2.52 -20.86
N ALA A 106 -18.71 3.76 -20.59
CA ALA A 106 -19.31 4.97 -21.14
C ALA A 106 -18.29 5.77 -21.96
N PRO A 107 -17.87 5.28 -23.16
CA PRO A 107 -16.86 5.94 -23.99
C PRO A 107 -17.26 7.36 -24.40
N GLU A 108 -18.56 7.66 -24.44
CA GLU A 108 -19.09 8.99 -24.71
C GLU A 108 -18.75 10.03 -23.62
N ARG A 109 -18.25 9.58 -22.46
CA ARG A 109 -17.85 10.42 -21.32
C ARG A 109 -16.35 10.48 -21.08
N ASP A 110 -15.54 9.81 -21.90
CA ASP A 110 -14.09 9.83 -21.73
C ASP A 110 -13.54 11.24 -21.86
N LEU A 111 -12.74 11.64 -20.87
CA LEU A 111 -12.16 12.97 -20.78
C LEU A 111 -10.69 12.83 -20.40
N ASN A 112 -9.82 13.59 -21.06
CA ASN A 112 -8.38 13.62 -20.77
C ASN A 112 -7.70 12.23 -20.80
N GLY A 113 -8.20 11.30 -21.62
CA GLY A 113 -7.68 9.93 -21.73
C GLY A 113 -8.09 9.01 -20.58
N GLU A 114 -8.90 9.46 -19.63
CA GLU A 114 -9.47 8.64 -18.57
C GLU A 114 -10.76 7.97 -19.05
N ARG A 115 -10.91 6.67 -18.76
CA ARG A 115 -12.14 5.93 -19.04
C ARG A 115 -13.22 6.27 -18.03
N TRP A 116 -14.45 6.37 -18.52
CA TRP A 116 -15.62 6.56 -17.67
C TRP A 116 -16.56 5.38 -17.69
N PHE A 117 -17.28 5.20 -16.58
CA PHE A 117 -18.24 4.12 -16.40
C PHE A 117 -19.60 4.69 -16.04
N ARG A 118 -20.64 4.10 -16.60
CA ARG A 118 -22.01 4.29 -16.16
C ARG A 118 -22.31 3.27 -15.07
N LEU A 119 -22.80 3.75 -13.95
CA LEU A 119 -23.17 2.95 -12.81
C LEU A 119 -24.68 2.91 -12.69
N THR A 120 -25.24 1.72 -12.53
CA THR A 120 -26.67 1.51 -12.35
C THR A 120 -26.92 0.74 -11.05
N SER A 121 -27.69 1.31 -10.14
CA SER A 121 -28.16 0.67 -8.91
C SER A 121 -29.69 0.75 -8.80
N TYR A 122 -30.27 0.03 -7.85
CA TYR A 122 -31.71 -0.01 -7.62
C TYR A 122 -32.01 0.31 -6.16
N ILE A 123 -32.29 1.57 -5.83
CA ILE A 123 -32.57 2.01 -4.46
C ILE A 123 -34.08 2.06 -4.26
N ASP A 124 -34.61 1.34 -3.26
CA ASP A 124 -36.04 1.24 -3.00
C ASP A 124 -36.87 0.87 -4.25
N GLY A 125 -36.34 -0.04 -5.07
CA GLY A 125 -36.95 -0.47 -6.34
C GLY A 125 -36.86 0.56 -7.47
N ARG A 126 -36.23 1.72 -7.26
CA ARG A 126 -36.03 2.76 -8.27
C ARG A 126 -34.65 2.64 -8.90
N LYS A 127 -34.61 2.64 -10.23
CA LYS A 127 -33.37 2.61 -11.00
C LYS A 127 -32.66 3.97 -10.89
N CYS A 128 -31.49 3.99 -10.27
CA CYS A 128 -30.60 5.14 -10.19
C CYS A 128 -29.43 4.95 -11.16
N ARG A 129 -29.00 6.04 -11.82
CA ARG A 129 -27.83 6.02 -12.71
C ARG A 129 -26.89 7.17 -12.40
N GLY A 130 -25.60 6.86 -12.37
CA GLY A 130 -24.52 7.83 -12.24
C GLY A 130 -23.41 7.55 -13.24
N PHE A 131 -22.46 8.46 -13.32
CA PHE A 131 -21.21 8.24 -14.03
C PHE A 131 -20.06 8.41 -13.06
N THR A 132 -19.03 7.59 -13.23
CA THR A 132 -17.80 7.68 -12.44
C THR A 132 -16.57 7.55 -13.34
N PRO A 133 -15.50 8.32 -13.09
CA PRO A 133 -14.21 8.05 -13.73
C PRO A 133 -13.58 6.77 -13.19
N GLU A 134 -12.65 6.20 -13.96
CA GLU A 134 -11.95 4.97 -13.58
C GLU A 134 -11.16 5.09 -12.27
N SER A 135 -10.52 6.23 -12.03
CA SER A 135 -9.82 6.49 -10.77
C SER A 135 -10.72 6.36 -9.53
N SER A 136 -11.98 6.79 -9.63
CA SER A 136 -12.95 6.63 -8.54
C SER A 136 -13.50 5.20 -8.49
N PHE A 137 -13.76 4.60 -9.65
CA PHE A 137 -14.26 3.23 -9.73
C PHE A 137 -13.36 2.20 -9.02
N THR A 138 -12.04 2.29 -9.27
CA THR A 138 -11.05 1.33 -8.74
C THR A 138 -10.87 1.42 -7.21
N VAL A 139 -11.35 2.48 -6.58
CA VAL A 139 -11.21 2.76 -5.14
C VAL A 139 -12.49 2.52 -4.35
N HIS A 140 -13.66 2.78 -4.95
CA HIS A 140 -14.95 2.79 -4.23
C HIS A 140 -15.82 1.54 -4.47
N TYR A 141 -15.42 0.67 -5.39
CA TYR A 141 -16.16 -0.55 -5.71
C TYR A 141 -15.30 -1.79 -5.45
N GLY A 142 -15.93 -2.95 -5.36
CA GLY A 142 -15.32 -4.26 -5.19
C GLY A 142 -15.31 -5.11 -6.47
N PRO A 143 -14.78 -6.34 -6.41
CA PRO A 143 -14.54 -7.17 -7.58
C PRO A 143 -15.81 -7.46 -8.39
N ARG A 144 -15.61 -7.84 -9.66
CA ARG A 144 -16.70 -8.29 -10.52
C ARG A 144 -17.35 -9.54 -9.94
N ILE A 145 -18.68 -9.57 -9.98
CA ILE A 145 -19.50 -10.70 -9.54
C ILE A 145 -19.84 -11.52 -10.78
N PHE A 146 -19.31 -12.75 -10.83
CA PHE A 146 -19.68 -13.72 -11.85
C PHE A 146 -20.94 -14.45 -11.38
N GLU A 147 -22.10 -14.12 -11.95
CA GLU A 147 -23.30 -14.93 -11.72
C GLU A 147 -23.10 -16.30 -12.39
N ALA A 148 -23.18 -17.38 -11.61
CA ALA A 148 -23.19 -18.73 -12.15
C ALA A 148 -24.42 -18.87 -13.05
N GLN A 149 -24.22 -19.27 -14.30
CA GLN A 149 -25.32 -19.62 -15.19
C GLN A 149 -26.02 -20.86 -14.61
N SER A 150 -27.19 -20.65 -14.01
CA SER A 150 -28.12 -21.69 -13.57
C SER A 150 -29.02 -22.15 -14.70
#